data_AF-A0A9E5C9K1-F1
#
_entry.id   AF-A0A9E5C9K1-F1
#
_cell.length_a   1.000
_cell.length_b   1.000
_cell.length_c   1.000
_cell.angle_alpha   90.00
_cell.angle_beta   90.00
_cell.angle_gamma   90.00
#
_symmetry.space_group_name_H-M   'P 1'
#
loop_
_entity.id
_entity.type
_entity.pdbx_description
1 polymer ?
#
loop_
_entity_poly.entity_id
_entity_poly.type
_entity_poly.pdbx_seq_one_letter_code
_entity_poly.pdbx_strand_id
1 'polypeptide(L)' 'MDELDQRIMSLLQIDGRIPNAEIARKLGVSEGTVRRRVGRLL' A
#
# COMPACT_ATOMS: atom_id res chain seq x y z
N MET A 1 -11.84 -5.53 -3.43
CA MET A 1 -10.91 -4.72 -2.63
C MET A 1 -11.15 -5.08 -1.19
N ASP A 2 -10.11 -5.48 -0.46
CA ASP A 2 -10.20 -5.73 0.98
C ASP A 2 -9.75 -4.50 1.79
N GLU A 3 -9.83 -4.58 3.12
CA GLU A 3 -9.47 -3.49 4.02
C GLU A 3 -8.01 -3.04 3.83
N LEU A 4 -7.10 -3.97 3.55
CA LEU A 4 -5.69 -3.65 3.32
C LEU A 4 -5.52 -2.86 2.01
N ASP A 5 -6.25 -3.21 0.94
CA ASP A 5 -6.26 -2.45 -0.31
C ASP A 5 -6.76 -1.01 -0.07
N GLN A 6 -7.82 -0.83 0.72
CA GLN A 6 -8.36 0.49 1.06
C GLN A 6 -7.36 1.35 1.84
N ARG A 7 -6.64 0.75 2.80
CA ARG A 7 -5.62 1.46 3.59
C ARG A 7 -4.40 1.82 2.74
N ILE A 8 -3.98 0.94 1.83
CA ILE A 8 -2.90 1.23 0.86
C ILE A 8 -3.31 2.39 -0.05
N MET A 9 -4.51 2.36 -0.63
CA MET A 9 -5.01 3.44 -1.48
C MET A 9 -5.14 4.76 -0.73
N SER A 10 -5.61 4.75 0.52
CA SER A 10 -5.71 5.96 1.34
C SER A 10 -4.35 6.62 1.53
N LEU A 11 -3.29 5.84 1.78
CA LEU A 11 -1.93 6.37 1.92
C LEU A 11 -1.40 6.95 0.60
N LEU A 12 -1.64 6.27 -0.52
CA LEU A 12 -1.25 6.73 -1.86
C LEU A 12 -2.02 7.97 -2.32
N GLN A 13 -3.28 8.13 -1.90
CA GLN A 13 -4.06 9.33 -2.18
C GLN A 13 -3.53 10.56 -1.42
N ILE A 14 -3.01 10.35 -0.21
CA ILE A 14 -2.37 11.40 0.58
C ILE A 14 -0.99 11.74 0.01
N ASP A 15 -0.18 10.72 -0.28
CA ASP A 15 1.14 10.85 -0.87
C ASP A 15 1.38 9.75 -1.92
N GLY A 16 1.20 10.09 -3.20
CA GLY A 16 1.40 9.14 -4.31
C GLY A 16 2.86 8.73 -4.53
N ARG A 17 3.82 9.36 -3.84
CA ARG A 17 5.25 9.03 -3.92
C ARG A 17 5.73 8.23 -2.70
N ILE A 18 4.84 7.93 -1.75
CA ILE A 18 5.21 7.17 -0.56
C ILE A 18 5.82 5.81 -0.97
N PRO A 19 7.02 5.46 -0.49
CA PRO A 19 7.63 4.18 -0.82
C PRO A 19 6.80 2.99 -0.31
N ASN A 20 6.74 1.90 -1.08
CA ASN A 20 6.04 0.67 -0.66
C ASN A 20 6.57 0.13 0.68
N ALA A 21 7.87 0.26 0.95
CA ALA A 21 8.48 -0.10 2.22
C ALA A 21 7.94 0.71 3.41
N GLU A 22 7.62 1.99 3.19
CA GLU A 22 7.04 2.84 4.24
C GLU A 22 5.57 2.50 4.49
N ILE A 23 4.79 2.27 3.43
CA ILE A 23 3.41 1.75 3.55
C ILE A 23 3.42 0.44 4.34
N ALA A 24 4.33 -0.47 4.00
CA ALA A 24 4.45 -1.77 4.65
C ALA A 24 4.71 -1.64 6.15
N ARG A 25 5.63 -0.76 6.54
CA ARG A 25 5.88 -0.42 7.96
C ARG A 25 4.65 0.16 8.66
N LYS A 26 3.92 1.10 8.03
CA LYS A 26 2.72 1.72 8.62
C LYS A 26 1.57 0.72 8.81
N LEU A 27 1.46 -0.27 7.91
CA LEU A 27 0.37 -1.24 7.89
C LEU A 27 0.72 -2.59 8.53
N GLY A 28 1.97 -2.79 8.98
CA GLY A 28 2.42 -4.01 9.65
C GLY A 28 2.49 -5.22 8.72
N VAL A 29 2.83 -5.02 7.44
CA VAL A 29 2.93 -6.07 6.42
C VAL A 29 4.29 -6.05 5.73
N SER A 30 4.57 -7.03 4.87
CA SER A 30 5.78 -7.02 4.05
C SER A 30 5.66 -6.05 2.87
N GLU A 31 6.79 -5.49 2.42
CA GLU A 31 6.83 -4.67 1.20
C GLU A 31 6.33 -5.44 -0.03
N GLY A 32 6.66 -6.74 -0.13
CA GLY A 32 6.17 -7.60 -1.21
C GLY A 32 4.64 -7.71 -1.23
N THR A 33 4.00 -7.73 -0.06
CA THR A 33 2.53 -7.70 0.06
C THR A 33 1.96 -6.40 -0.49
N VAL A 34 2.55 -5.25 -0.16
CA VAL A 34 2.12 -3.94 -0.66
C VAL A 34 2.33 -3.87 -2.17
N ARG A 35 3.52 -4.20 -2.67
CA ARG A 35 3.85 -4.15 -4.10
C ARG A 35 2.90 -5.00 -4.94
N ARG A 36 2.58 -6.22 -4.49
CA ARG A 36 1.63 -7.11 -5.19
C ARG A 36 0.22 -6.50 -5.24
N ARG A 37 -0.23 -5.84 -4.17
CA ARG A 37 -1.56 -5.22 -4.10
C ARG A 37 -1.62 -3.96 -4.95
N VAL A 38 -0.64 -3.07 -4.85
CA VAL A 38 -0.54 -1.87 -5.68
C VAL A 38 -0.54 -2.23 -7.16
N GLY A 39 0.23 -3.24 -7.58
CA GLY A 39 0.24 -3.70 -8.97
C GLY A 39 -1.04 -4.38 -9.46
N ARG A 40 -2.00 -4.70 -8.57
CA ARG A 40 -3.32 -5.21 -8.94
C ARG A 40 -4.37 -4.08 -9.04
N LEU A 41 -4.10 -2.94 -8.41
CA LEU A 41 -5.01 -1.79 -8.33
C LEU A 41 -4.82 -0.79 -9.48
N LEU A 42 -3.66 -0.85 -10.15
CA LEU A 42 -3.33 -0.16 -11.40
C LEU A 42 -3.61 -1.08 -12.58
#